data_AF-A0A973K2D6-F1
#
_entry.id   AF-A0A973K2D6-F1
#
_cell.length_a   1.000
_cell.length_b   1.000
_cell.length_c   1.000
_cell.angle_alpha   90.00
_cell.angle_beta   90.00
_cell.angle_gamma   90.00
#
_symmetry.space_group_name_H-M   'P 1'
#
loop_
_entity.id
_entity.type
_entity.pdbx_description
1 polymer ?
#
loop_
_entity_poly.entity_id
_entity_poly.type
_entity_poly.pdbx_seq_one_letter_code
_entity_poly.pdbx_strand_id
1 'polypeptide(L)'
;MPARRTAAIVAALGLTPLALTALAAAPASAHGTLGDPVSRVAQCYAEGPESPKSDACKAAVAAGGTQALYDWNGVRIGDANGQHQALIPDGKLCSANADEFKGLDLARADWPATSVSSGSYTFKYRVTAPHKGTFKVYVTRQGYDPTQPLAWDDLDLAHPVATATDPVAANGYYTFSGTLPERSGAQLLYAVWQRSDSPEAFYSCSDVTYGGAGSGSGSGSGSTESPAPSASAPSEEQIEEGADKSTVEHGGHGDQDASTSAEPTTA
;
A
#
# COMPACT_ATOMS: atom_id res chain seq x y z
N MET A 1 -61.47 -53.00 15.13
CA MET A 1 -60.08 -53.13 14.64
C MET A 1 -60.12 -53.13 13.11
N PRO A 2 -59.08 -52.71 12.40
CA PRO A 2 -58.27 -51.47 12.46
C PRO A 2 -58.41 -50.78 11.06
N ALA A 3 -57.69 -49.75 10.59
CA ALA A 3 -56.46 -49.13 11.00
C ALA A 3 -56.47 -47.67 10.53
N ARG A 4 -56.09 -46.79 11.45
CA ARG A 4 -55.41 -45.53 11.16
C ARG A 4 -54.19 -45.83 10.28
N ARG A 5 -53.92 -45.02 9.24
CA ARG A 5 -52.59 -44.58 8.75
C ARG A 5 -52.67 -44.19 7.27
N THR A 6 -52.71 -42.88 7.00
CA THR A 6 -51.91 -42.31 5.92
C THR A 6 -51.57 -40.88 6.30
N ALA A 7 -50.50 -40.76 7.08
CA ALA A 7 -49.82 -39.49 7.29
C ALA A 7 -48.96 -39.17 6.06
N ALA A 8 -48.95 -37.89 5.69
CA ALA A 8 -47.79 -37.13 5.24
C ALA A 8 -47.01 -37.61 3.99
N ILE A 9 -47.53 -37.31 2.81
CA ILE A 9 -46.76 -37.17 1.54
C ILE A 9 -47.60 -36.17 0.69
N VAL A 10 -47.29 -34.88 0.52
CA VAL A 10 -46.16 -34.26 -0.19
C VAL A 10 -46.06 -32.80 0.30
N ALA A 11 -45.05 -32.47 1.11
CA ALA A 11 -44.62 -31.09 1.33
C ALA A 11 -43.11 -31.03 1.57
N ALA A 12 -42.34 -31.79 0.77
CA ALA A 12 -40.90 -31.93 0.95
C ALA A 12 -40.11 -31.85 -0.38
N LEU A 13 -40.60 -31.08 -1.36
CA LEU A 13 -39.87 -30.82 -2.62
C LEU A 13 -39.81 -29.34 -3.02
N GLY A 14 -40.26 -28.42 -2.16
CA GLY A 14 -40.30 -26.99 -2.48
C GLY A 14 -39.23 -26.12 -1.80
N LEU A 15 -38.40 -26.67 -0.91
CA LEU A 15 -37.47 -25.89 -0.08
C LEU A 15 -35.98 -26.12 -0.40
N THR A 16 -35.66 -26.95 -1.38
CA THR A 16 -34.27 -27.30 -1.73
C THR A 16 -33.53 -26.38 -2.72
N PRO A 17 -34.10 -25.36 -3.41
CA PRO A 17 -33.26 -24.45 -4.20
C PRO A 17 -32.73 -23.22 -3.44
N LEU A 18 -33.16 -22.96 -2.19
CA LEU A 18 -32.85 -21.69 -1.50
C LEU A 18 -31.67 -21.76 -0.52
N ALA A 19 -31.05 -22.92 -0.33
CA ALA A 19 -29.88 -23.07 0.55
C ALA A 19 -28.53 -22.83 -0.17
N LEU A 20 -28.52 -22.51 -1.46
CA LEU A 20 -27.30 -22.39 -2.27
C LEU A 20 -26.91 -20.94 -2.64
N THR A 21 -27.50 -19.91 -2.03
CA THR A 21 -27.24 -18.51 -2.38
C THR A 21 -26.50 -17.69 -1.32
N ALA A 22 -25.95 -18.33 -0.27
CA ALA A 22 -25.11 -17.65 0.71
C ALA A 22 -23.61 -17.98 0.53
N LEU A 23 -23.17 -18.15 -0.73
CA LEU A 23 -21.76 -17.95 -1.04
C LEU A 23 -21.53 -16.44 -0.95
N ALA A 24 -21.27 -15.95 0.26
CA ALA A 24 -20.75 -14.60 0.44
C ALA A 24 -19.49 -14.55 -0.42
N ALA A 25 -19.53 -13.81 -1.53
CA ALA A 25 -18.32 -13.52 -2.27
C ALA A 25 -17.38 -12.85 -1.26
N ALA A 26 -16.29 -13.52 -0.91
CA ALA A 26 -15.23 -12.89 -0.13
C ALA A 26 -14.90 -11.58 -0.84
N PRO A 27 -14.69 -10.47 -0.11
CA PRO A 27 -14.27 -9.23 -0.74
C PRO A 27 -13.02 -9.55 -1.57
N ALA A 28 -13.12 -9.36 -2.89
CA ALA A 28 -11.94 -9.48 -3.74
C ALA A 28 -10.99 -8.37 -3.32
N SER A 29 -9.88 -8.74 -2.70
CA SER A 29 -8.86 -7.82 -2.19
C SER A 29 -8.07 -7.25 -3.35
N ALA A 30 -7.94 -5.93 -3.42
CA ALA A 30 -6.97 -5.32 -4.33
C ALA A 30 -5.59 -5.33 -3.68
N HIS A 31 -4.51 -5.22 -4.45
CA HIS A 31 -3.18 -5.27 -3.85
C HIS A 31 -2.16 -4.50 -4.68
N GLY A 32 -1.34 -3.69 -4.02
CA GLY A 32 -0.27 -2.94 -4.65
C GLY A 32 0.26 -1.79 -3.82
N THR A 33 1.28 -1.11 -4.35
CA THR A 33 1.93 0.06 -3.74
C THR A 33 2.60 0.92 -4.81
N LEU A 34 3.09 2.13 -4.49
CA LEU A 34 3.90 2.88 -5.44
C LEU A 34 5.21 2.14 -5.75
N GLY A 35 5.47 1.94 -7.05
CA GLY A 35 6.73 1.41 -7.57
C GLY A 35 7.63 2.51 -8.16
N ASP A 36 7.07 3.65 -8.56
CA ASP A 36 7.82 4.83 -9.00
C ASP A 36 7.02 6.12 -8.68
N PRO A 37 7.48 6.98 -7.76
CA PRO A 37 8.67 6.80 -6.93
C PRO A 37 8.48 5.63 -5.95
N VAL A 38 9.55 4.90 -5.65
CA VAL A 38 9.49 3.64 -4.89
C VAL A 38 9.01 3.90 -3.47
N SER A 39 8.03 3.12 -3.01
CA SER A 39 7.52 3.20 -1.63
C SER A 39 8.48 2.59 -0.61
N ARG A 40 8.36 2.99 0.67
CA ARG A 40 9.14 2.42 1.78
C ARG A 40 9.03 0.90 1.84
N VAL A 41 7.80 0.38 1.75
CA VAL A 41 7.56 -1.07 1.85
C VAL A 41 8.15 -1.84 0.67
N ALA A 42 8.00 -1.32 -0.56
CA ALA A 42 8.59 -1.93 -1.75
C ALA A 42 10.12 -1.89 -1.71
N GLN A 43 10.70 -0.76 -1.29
CA GLN A 43 12.14 -0.61 -1.11
C GLN A 43 12.69 -1.60 -0.11
N CYS A 44 12.09 -1.70 1.08
CA CYS A 44 12.60 -2.60 2.11
C CYS A 44 12.44 -4.08 1.73
N TYR A 45 11.37 -4.41 1.00
CA TYR A 45 11.25 -5.73 0.39
C TYR A 45 12.36 -5.99 -0.64
N ALA A 46 12.67 -5.02 -1.51
CA ALA A 46 13.74 -5.12 -2.50
C ALA A 46 15.14 -5.29 -1.88
N GLU A 47 15.36 -4.80 -0.66
CA GLU A 47 16.59 -5.03 0.08
C GLU A 47 16.72 -6.45 0.67
N GLY A 48 15.59 -7.18 0.75
CA GLY A 48 15.49 -8.51 1.33
C GLY A 48 14.95 -8.47 2.76
N PRO A 49 13.72 -8.99 3.02
CA PRO A 49 13.09 -8.89 4.35
C PRO A 49 13.92 -9.43 5.51
N GLU A 50 14.62 -10.55 5.30
CA GLU A 50 15.40 -11.23 6.35
C GLU A 50 16.72 -10.53 6.69
N SER A 51 17.24 -9.70 5.77
CA SER A 51 18.57 -9.09 5.90
C SER A 51 18.67 -7.78 5.11
N PRO A 52 17.85 -6.76 5.44
CA PRO A 52 17.85 -5.49 4.72
C PRO A 52 19.18 -4.75 4.88
N LYS A 53 19.48 -3.87 3.92
CA LYS A 53 20.79 -3.22 3.76
C LYS A 53 20.84 -1.85 4.43
N SER A 54 19.83 -1.02 4.22
CA SER A 54 19.72 0.32 4.78
C SER A 54 19.34 0.27 6.26
N ASP A 55 19.81 1.26 7.03
CA ASP A 55 19.53 1.31 8.46
C ASP A 55 18.06 1.60 8.76
N ALA A 56 17.38 2.34 7.86
CA ALA A 56 15.94 2.54 7.93
C ALA A 56 15.16 1.23 7.75
N CYS A 57 15.47 0.40 6.75
CA CYS A 57 14.79 -0.88 6.56
C CYS A 57 15.11 -1.90 7.66
N LYS A 58 16.35 -1.92 8.19
CA LYS A 58 16.68 -2.71 9.39
C LYS A 58 15.85 -2.27 10.60
N ALA A 59 15.69 -0.96 10.80
CA ALA A 59 14.88 -0.43 11.90
C ALA A 59 13.39 -0.77 11.71
N ALA A 60 12.89 -0.70 10.48
CA ALA A 60 11.51 -1.09 10.17
C ALA A 60 11.25 -2.57 10.50
N VAL A 61 12.15 -3.47 10.10
CA VAL A 61 12.07 -4.90 10.45
C VAL A 61 12.22 -5.12 11.95
N ALA A 62 13.11 -4.41 12.63
CA ALA A 62 13.25 -4.51 14.08
C ALA A 62 11.97 -4.06 14.83
N ALA A 63 11.22 -3.11 14.27
CA ALA A 63 10.00 -2.60 14.87
C ALA A 63 8.75 -3.44 14.53
N GLY A 64 8.63 -3.91 13.29
CA GLY A 64 7.42 -4.56 12.76
C GLY A 64 7.55 -6.05 12.42
N GLY A 65 8.77 -6.60 12.39
CA GLY A 65 9.05 -7.94 11.86
C GLY A 65 9.22 -7.95 10.34
N THR A 66 9.45 -9.14 9.78
CA THR A 66 9.68 -9.34 8.34
C THR A 66 8.40 -9.49 7.53
N GLN A 67 7.31 -9.94 8.16
CA GLN A 67 6.05 -10.28 7.47
C GLN A 67 5.49 -9.10 6.66
N ALA A 68 5.49 -7.90 7.24
CA ALA A 68 5.03 -6.68 6.58
C ALA A 68 5.75 -6.39 5.25
N LEU A 69 6.98 -6.88 5.07
CA LEU A 69 7.70 -6.71 3.82
C LEU A 69 7.32 -7.78 2.80
N TYR A 70 7.01 -9.02 3.22
CA TYR A 70 6.41 -10.01 2.32
C TYR A 70 5.03 -9.55 1.83
N ASP A 71 4.27 -8.92 2.71
CA ASP A 71 2.93 -8.40 2.46
C ASP A 71 2.97 -6.96 1.89
N TRP A 72 4.02 -6.62 1.13
CA TRP A 72 4.30 -5.28 0.63
C TRP A 72 3.18 -4.63 -0.19
N ASN A 73 2.31 -5.46 -0.77
CA ASN A 73 1.16 -5.07 -1.57
C ASN A 73 -0.12 -4.87 -0.72
N GLY A 74 -0.02 -4.99 0.61
CA GLY A 74 -1.14 -5.12 1.53
C GLY A 74 -1.39 -3.97 2.51
N VAL A 75 -0.69 -2.82 2.39
CA VAL A 75 -0.91 -1.64 3.27
C VAL A 75 -2.29 -1.01 2.99
N ARG A 76 -3.30 -1.43 3.74
CA ARG A 76 -4.71 -1.17 3.40
C ARG A 76 -5.61 -1.00 4.61
N ILE A 77 -6.80 -0.45 4.36
CA ILE A 77 -7.93 -0.47 5.28
C ILE A 77 -9.16 -0.95 4.50
N GLY A 78 -9.70 -2.12 4.88
CA GLY A 78 -10.83 -2.76 4.20
C GLY A 78 -12.10 -1.91 4.17
N ASP A 79 -12.38 -1.18 5.25
CA ASP A 79 -13.59 -0.35 5.39
C ASP A 79 -13.29 1.16 5.36
N ALA A 80 -12.29 1.58 4.58
CA ALA A 80 -11.89 2.98 4.52
C ALA A 80 -13.04 3.91 4.10
N ASN A 81 -13.74 3.56 3.02
CA ASN A 81 -14.89 4.28 2.46
C ASN A 81 -14.69 5.81 2.40
N GLY A 82 -13.48 6.25 2.00
CA GLY A 82 -13.08 7.66 1.91
C GLY A 82 -12.77 8.34 3.26
N GLN A 83 -12.90 7.67 4.40
CA GLN A 83 -12.72 8.22 5.75
C GLN A 83 -11.26 8.18 6.23
N HIS A 84 -10.30 8.41 5.33
CA HIS A 84 -8.86 8.22 5.58
C HIS A 84 -8.36 8.94 6.84
N GLN A 85 -8.66 10.25 6.95
CA GLN A 85 -8.20 11.07 8.08
C GLN A 85 -8.87 10.70 9.42
N ALA A 86 -10.06 10.12 9.39
CA ALA A 86 -10.75 9.69 10.60
C ALA A 86 -10.22 8.35 11.12
N LEU A 87 -9.75 7.48 10.22
CA LEU A 87 -9.30 6.12 10.54
C LEU A 87 -7.79 6.03 10.80
N ILE A 88 -7.02 6.96 10.24
CA ILE A 88 -5.56 6.99 10.33
C ILE A 88 -5.17 8.21 11.18
N PRO A 89 -4.73 8.03 12.44
CA PRO A 89 -4.22 9.14 13.24
C PRO A 89 -2.86 9.61 12.72
N ASP A 90 -2.45 10.81 13.14
CA ASP A 90 -1.11 11.32 12.85
C ASP A 90 -0.01 10.38 13.36
N GLY A 91 1.08 10.30 12.61
CA GLY A 91 2.18 9.37 12.85
C GLY A 91 1.90 7.93 12.43
N LYS A 92 0.73 7.64 11.83
CA LYS A 92 0.33 6.30 11.36
C LYS A 92 0.00 6.21 9.88
N LEU A 93 0.36 7.24 9.11
CA LEU A 93 -0.01 7.35 7.71
C LEU A 93 0.62 6.25 6.85
N CYS A 94 1.88 5.91 7.08
CA CYS A 94 2.63 4.96 6.25
C CYS A 94 2.30 3.50 6.56
N SER A 95 1.81 3.20 7.77
CA SER A 95 1.26 1.90 8.14
C SER A 95 -0.23 1.76 7.86
N ALA A 96 -0.91 2.85 7.49
CA ALA A 96 -2.37 2.93 7.49
C ALA A 96 -3.00 2.55 8.85
N ASN A 97 -2.30 2.84 9.95
CA ASN A 97 -2.68 2.47 11.32
C ASN A 97 -2.75 0.95 11.59
N ALA A 98 -2.15 0.12 10.74
CA ALA A 98 -2.04 -1.32 10.96
C ALA A 98 -0.77 -1.66 11.76
N ASP A 99 -0.90 -2.46 12.82
CA ASP A 99 0.25 -2.83 13.68
C ASP A 99 1.32 -3.61 12.91
N GLU A 100 0.91 -4.42 11.94
CA GLU A 100 1.81 -5.15 11.03
C GLU A 100 2.82 -4.20 10.36
N PHE A 101 2.34 -3.08 9.83
CA PHE A 101 3.14 -2.15 9.05
C PHE A 101 3.77 -1.02 9.88
N LYS A 102 3.72 -1.09 11.23
CA LYS A 102 4.18 0.01 12.11
C LYS A 102 5.64 0.42 11.92
N GLY A 103 6.48 -0.46 11.39
CA GLY A 103 7.88 -0.14 11.06
C GLY A 103 8.00 0.93 9.97
N LEU A 104 6.99 1.09 9.11
CA LEU A 104 6.96 2.08 8.04
C LEU A 104 6.69 3.51 8.56
N ASP A 105 6.19 3.66 9.79
CA ASP A 105 5.90 4.94 10.42
C ASP A 105 7.13 5.60 11.07
N LEU A 106 8.27 4.91 11.11
CA LEU A 106 9.46 5.43 11.78
C LEU A 106 9.90 6.75 11.13
N ALA A 107 9.97 7.80 11.95
CA ALA A 107 10.46 9.12 11.56
C ALA A 107 11.99 9.09 11.47
N ARG A 108 12.52 9.08 10.25
CA ARG A 108 13.95 8.99 9.98
C ARG A 108 14.33 9.80 8.74
N ALA A 109 15.50 10.42 8.76
CA ALA A 109 16.04 11.16 7.61
C ALA A 109 16.82 10.27 6.62
N ASP A 110 17.04 8.99 6.93
CA ASP A 110 17.87 8.06 6.16
C ASP A 110 17.06 6.97 5.43
N TRP A 111 15.75 7.15 5.27
CA TRP A 111 14.95 6.32 4.37
C TRP A 111 15.51 6.40 2.93
N PRO A 112 15.65 5.27 2.21
CA PRO A 112 16.05 5.34 0.81
C PRO A 112 15.05 6.16 0.00
N ALA A 113 15.54 7.08 -0.82
CA ALA A 113 14.73 8.08 -1.49
C ALA A 113 14.89 8.03 -3.02
N THR A 114 13.82 8.37 -3.74
CA THR A 114 13.87 8.59 -5.20
C THR A 114 14.26 10.05 -5.47
N SER A 115 15.26 10.29 -6.32
CA SER A 115 15.61 11.65 -6.73
C SER A 115 14.59 12.20 -7.72
N VAL A 116 14.06 13.39 -7.46
CA VAL A 116 13.03 14.03 -8.29
C VAL A 116 13.33 15.50 -8.55
N SER A 117 12.64 16.05 -9.54
CA SER A 117 12.60 17.49 -9.85
C SER A 117 11.15 17.96 -9.89
N SER A 118 10.93 19.25 -9.67
CA SER A 118 9.63 19.87 -9.93
C SER A 118 9.24 19.74 -11.41
N GLY A 119 7.93 19.79 -11.69
CA GLY A 119 7.36 19.66 -13.03
C GLY A 119 6.69 18.31 -13.27
N SER A 120 6.56 17.94 -14.54
CA SER A 120 5.84 16.74 -14.96
C SER A 120 6.49 15.48 -14.38
N TYR A 121 5.66 14.60 -13.80
CA TYR A 121 6.10 13.31 -13.28
C TYR A 121 5.14 12.21 -13.74
N THR A 122 5.70 11.03 -14.03
CA THR A 122 4.92 9.83 -14.37
C THR A 122 4.98 8.87 -13.20
N PHE A 123 3.86 8.68 -12.53
CA PHE A 123 3.73 7.76 -11.41
C PHE A 123 3.45 6.35 -11.94
N LYS A 124 4.09 5.36 -11.30
CA LYS A 124 3.79 3.94 -11.51
C LYS A 124 3.40 3.30 -10.19
N TYR A 125 2.18 2.80 -10.14
CA TYR A 125 1.67 2.03 -9.02
C TYR A 125 1.73 0.54 -9.37
N ARG A 126 2.59 -0.22 -8.68
CA ARG A 126 2.71 -1.67 -8.86
C ARG A 126 1.42 -2.31 -8.35
N VAL A 127 0.80 -3.15 -9.17
CA VAL A 127 -0.47 -3.80 -8.85
C VAL A 127 -0.38 -5.30 -9.12
N THR A 128 -0.86 -6.10 -8.17
CA THR A 128 -0.93 -7.57 -8.26
C THR A 128 -2.37 -8.04 -8.51
N ALA A 129 -3.35 -7.32 -7.97
CA ALA A 129 -4.78 -7.50 -8.24
C ALA A 129 -5.41 -6.17 -8.70
N PRO A 130 -5.69 -5.98 -10.01
CA PRO A 130 -6.28 -4.75 -10.55
C PRO A 130 -7.74 -4.56 -10.13
N HIS A 131 -8.09 -3.36 -9.66
CA HIS A 131 -9.45 -2.94 -9.32
C HIS A 131 -9.78 -1.53 -9.81
N LYS A 132 -11.07 -1.18 -9.81
CA LYS A 132 -11.50 0.19 -10.11
C LYS A 132 -11.31 1.10 -8.91
N GLY A 133 -10.99 2.36 -9.14
CA GLY A 133 -10.81 3.33 -8.08
C GLY A 133 -10.13 4.61 -8.52
N THR A 134 -9.96 5.50 -7.55
CA THR A 134 -9.27 6.78 -7.73
C THR A 134 -7.99 6.80 -6.92
N PHE A 135 -6.89 7.08 -7.61
CA PHE A 135 -5.61 7.41 -7.02
C PHE A 135 -5.54 8.90 -6.75
N LYS A 136 -5.09 9.27 -5.56
CA LYS A 136 -4.62 10.61 -5.23
C LYS A 136 -3.22 10.52 -4.65
N VAL A 137 -2.30 11.33 -5.15
CA VAL A 137 -0.94 11.43 -4.60
C VAL A 137 -0.78 12.84 -4.03
N TYR A 138 -0.37 12.91 -2.77
CA TYR A 138 -0.08 14.15 -2.06
C TYR A 138 1.42 14.25 -1.83
N VAL A 139 1.91 15.47 -1.65
CA VAL A 139 3.29 15.73 -1.23
C VAL A 139 3.29 16.51 0.06
N THR A 140 4.31 16.31 0.87
CA THR A 140 4.56 17.15 2.04
C THR A 140 4.74 18.63 1.67
N ARG A 141 4.41 19.50 2.61
CA ARG A 141 4.63 20.95 2.52
C ARG A 141 6.12 21.25 2.60
N GLN A 142 6.52 22.40 2.06
CA GLN A 142 7.89 22.88 2.22
C GLN A 142 8.19 23.09 3.72
N GLY A 143 9.37 22.65 4.15
CA GLY A 143 9.77 22.69 5.57
C GLY A 143 9.45 21.40 6.35
N TYR A 144 8.92 20.37 5.69
CA TYR A 144 8.80 19.02 6.24
C TYR A 144 10.13 18.53 6.85
N ASP A 145 10.04 17.98 8.06
CA ASP A 145 11.15 17.37 8.78
C ASP A 145 10.91 15.85 8.86
N PRO A 146 11.69 15.03 8.12
CA PRO A 146 11.51 13.58 8.12
C PRO A 146 11.87 12.91 9.45
N THR A 147 12.46 13.64 10.41
CA THR A 147 12.73 13.16 11.76
C THR A 147 11.53 13.30 12.71
N GLN A 148 10.43 13.92 12.26
CA GLN A 148 9.15 13.92 12.96
C GLN A 148 8.17 12.91 12.34
N PRO A 149 7.29 12.27 13.14
CA PRO A 149 6.24 11.41 12.60
C PRO A 149 5.33 12.20 11.66
N LEU A 150 5.09 11.66 10.46
CA LEU A 150 4.26 12.30 9.45
C LEU A 150 2.82 12.49 9.97
N ALA A 151 2.30 13.70 9.89
CA ALA A 151 0.93 14.05 10.23
C ALA A 151 0.12 14.45 8.97
N TRP A 152 -1.21 14.50 9.08
CA TRP A 152 -2.05 14.90 7.96
C TRP A 152 -1.86 16.37 7.54
N ASP A 153 -1.51 17.24 8.48
CA ASP A 153 -1.27 18.66 8.21
C ASP A 153 0.08 18.94 7.55
N ASP A 154 1.04 18.00 7.64
CA ASP A 154 2.28 18.02 6.86
C ASP A 154 2.02 17.89 5.35
N LEU A 155 0.89 17.31 4.94
CA LEU A 155 0.54 17.10 3.53
C LEU A 155 -0.19 18.30 2.92
N ASP A 156 0.12 18.60 1.66
CA ASP A 156 -0.66 19.54 0.84
C ASP A 156 -1.93 18.86 0.29
N LEU A 157 -2.89 18.57 1.18
CA LEU A 157 -4.14 17.88 0.84
C LEU A 157 -5.03 18.67 -0.12
N ALA A 158 -4.87 20.00 -0.18
CA ALA A 158 -5.63 20.87 -1.07
C ALA A 158 -5.19 20.75 -2.53
N HIS A 159 -3.94 20.35 -2.78
CA HIS A 159 -3.36 20.26 -4.11
C HIS A 159 -2.66 18.91 -4.32
N PRO A 160 -3.40 17.82 -4.57
CA PRO A 160 -2.81 16.55 -4.96
C PRO A 160 -1.90 16.74 -6.18
N VAL A 161 -0.69 16.18 -6.12
CA VAL A 161 0.27 16.23 -7.24
C VAL A 161 -0.16 15.32 -8.40
N ALA A 162 -1.04 14.35 -8.13
CA ALA A 162 -1.70 13.55 -9.14
C ALA A 162 -3.12 13.14 -8.68
N THR A 163 -4.04 13.04 -9.63
CA THR A 163 -5.34 12.37 -9.45
C THR A 163 -5.65 11.58 -10.71
N ALA A 164 -5.92 10.28 -10.57
CA ALA A 164 -6.24 9.41 -11.69
C ALA A 164 -7.38 8.46 -11.29
N THR A 165 -8.43 8.40 -12.10
CA THR A 165 -9.56 7.48 -11.90
C THR A 165 -9.54 6.41 -12.96
N ASP A 166 -9.65 5.16 -12.53
CA ASP A 166 -9.64 3.95 -13.36
C ASP A 166 -8.53 3.96 -14.44
N PRO A 167 -7.25 4.26 -14.10
CA PRO A 167 -6.17 4.08 -15.06
C PRO A 167 -6.14 2.62 -15.54
N VAL A 168 -5.71 2.39 -16.77
CA VAL A 168 -5.60 1.03 -17.31
C VAL A 168 -4.33 0.38 -16.77
N ALA A 169 -4.46 -0.78 -16.13
CA ALA A 169 -3.30 -1.57 -15.74
C ALA A 169 -2.64 -2.19 -16.98
N ALA A 170 -1.32 -2.02 -17.10
CA ALA A 170 -0.52 -2.65 -18.13
C ALA A 170 0.80 -3.11 -17.52
N ASN A 171 1.23 -4.33 -17.85
CA ASN A 171 2.49 -4.92 -17.37
C ASN A 171 2.64 -4.88 -15.83
N GLY A 172 1.53 -5.09 -15.10
CA GLY A 172 1.51 -5.07 -13.63
C GLY A 172 1.59 -3.67 -13.00
N TYR A 173 1.33 -2.60 -13.77
CA TYR A 173 1.31 -1.24 -13.25
C TYR A 173 0.09 -0.45 -13.70
N TYR A 174 -0.46 0.36 -12.80
CA TYR A 174 -1.18 1.56 -13.20
C TYR A 174 -0.18 2.68 -13.44
N THR A 175 -0.25 3.33 -14.60
CA THR A 175 0.62 4.45 -14.94
C THR A 175 -0.23 5.70 -15.16
N PHE A 176 0.12 6.80 -14.49
CA PHE A 176 -0.60 8.06 -14.61
C PHE A 176 0.32 9.27 -14.41
N SER A 177 -0.04 10.39 -15.00
CA SER A 177 0.75 11.63 -14.93
C SER A 177 0.32 12.51 -13.76
N GLY A 178 1.25 13.30 -13.27
CA GLY A 178 1.01 14.39 -12.33
C GLY A 178 2.05 15.49 -12.46
N THR A 179 2.03 16.45 -11.54
CA THR A 179 2.97 17.57 -11.52
C THR A 179 3.48 17.79 -10.10
N LEU A 180 4.78 17.61 -9.91
CA LEU A 180 5.46 17.88 -8.66
C LEU A 180 5.67 19.40 -8.52
N PRO A 181 5.26 20.02 -7.39
CA PRO A 181 5.44 21.45 -7.18
C PRO A 181 6.90 21.79 -6.89
N GLU A 182 7.22 23.08 -6.86
CA GLU A 182 8.50 23.55 -6.34
C GLU A 182 8.65 23.16 -4.86
N ARG A 183 9.69 22.37 -4.58
CA ARG A 183 10.15 21.96 -3.25
C ARG A 183 11.67 21.81 -3.28
N SER A 184 12.27 21.73 -2.11
CA SER A 184 13.69 21.41 -1.95
C SER A 184 13.92 20.39 -0.83
N GLY A 185 15.03 19.66 -0.93
CA GLY A 185 15.45 18.70 0.10
C GLY A 185 14.57 17.45 0.16
N ALA A 186 14.59 16.80 1.31
CA ALA A 186 13.78 15.61 1.57
C ALA A 186 12.29 15.98 1.62
N GLN A 187 11.47 15.19 0.94
CA GLN A 187 10.02 15.28 0.93
C GLN A 187 9.45 13.86 0.95
N LEU A 188 8.17 13.74 1.27
CA LEU A 188 7.45 12.47 1.21
C LEU A 188 6.23 12.61 0.29
N LEU A 189 6.05 11.62 -0.57
CA LEU A 189 4.84 11.44 -1.37
C LEU A 189 3.94 10.40 -0.72
N TYR A 190 2.68 10.76 -0.54
CA TYR A 190 1.66 9.92 0.07
C TYR A 190 0.58 9.60 -0.94
N ALA A 191 0.49 8.35 -1.37
CA ALA A 191 -0.54 7.89 -2.30
C ALA A 191 -1.68 7.20 -1.54
N VAL A 192 -2.90 7.52 -1.96
CA VAL A 192 -4.14 6.86 -1.56
C VAL A 192 -4.79 6.30 -2.82
N TRP A 193 -5.08 5.00 -2.83
CA TRP A 193 -5.94 4.37 -3.83
C TRP A 193 -7.25 3.96 -3.15
N GLN A 194 -8.29 4.76 -3.34
CA GLN A 194 -9.65 4.44 -2.88
C GLN A 194 -10.35 3.64 -3.97
N ARG A 195 -10.78 2.42 -3.67
CA ARG A 195 -11.57 1.62 -4.60
C ARG A 195 -12.97 2.21 -4.77
N SER A 196 -13.53 2.00 -5.96
CA SER A 196 -14.92 2.38 -6.29
C SER A 196 -15.86 1.19 -6.37
N ASP A 197 -15.32 -0.04 -6.32
CA ASP A 197 -16.05 -1.31 -6.32
C ASP A 197 -16.11 -1.97 -4.92
N SER A 198 -15.53 -1.33 -3.90
CA SER A 198 -15.44 -1.75 -2.49
C SER A 198 -15.12 -0.54 -1.60
N PRO A 199 -15.44 -0.55 -0.29
CA PRO A 199 -14.97 0.48 0.63
C PRO A 199 -13.44 0.49 0.82
N GLU A 200 -12.73 -0.55 0.42
CA GLU A 200 -11.29 -0.71 0.69
C GLU A 200 -10.42 0.38 0.06
N ALA A 201 -9.37 0.78 0.77
CA ALA A 201 -8.34 1.70 0.26
C ALA A 201 -6.92 1.25 0.62
N PHE A 202 -5.96 1.63 -0.23
CA PHE A 202 -4.53 1.35 -0.09
C PHE A 202 -3.74 2.63 0.11
N TYR A 203 -2.62 2.53 0.83
CA TYR A 203 -1.82 3.65 1.27
C TYR A 203 -0.34 3.38 1.00
N SER A 204 0.39 4.38 0.53
CA SER A 204 1.80 4.21 0.17
C SER A 204 2.60 5.48 0.44
N CYS A 205 3.68 5.37 1.22
CA CYS A 205 4.66 6.42 1.44
C CYS A 205 5.91 6.18 0.57
N SER A 206 6.32 7.17 -0.20
CA SER A 206 7.57 7.17 -0.97
C SER A 206 8.42 8.38 -0.59
N ASP A 207 9.61 8.15 -0.05
CA ASP A 207 10.57 9.22 0.24
C ASP A 207 11.21 9.71 -1.06
N VAL A 208 11.31 11.03 -1.22
CA VAL A 208 11.92 11.65 -2.39
C VAL A 208 12.84 12.80 -2.00
N THR A 209 13.84 13.07 -2.84
CA THR A 209 14.75 14.21 -2.64
C THR A 209 14.68 15.13 -3.85
N TYR A 210 14.27 16.38 -3.61
CA TYR A 210 14.24 17.42 -4.63
C TYR A 210 15.62 18.05 -4.81
N GLY A 211 16.02 18.24 -6.07
CA GLY A 211 17.28 18.89 -6.42
C GLY A 211 18.47 17.95 -6.61
N GLY A 212 18.23 16.63 -6.64
CA GLY A 212 19.23 15.65 -7.06
C GLY A 212 19.43 15.70 -8.58
N ALA A 213 20.65 16.04 -9.03
CA ALA A 213 21.04 15.78 -10.41
C ALA A 213 21.02 14.26 -10.63
N GLY A 214 20.17 13.78 -11.55
CA GLY A 214 20.21 12.39 -11.99
C GLY A 214 21.64 12.00 -12.39
N SER A 215 22.17 10.91 -11.81
CA SER A 215 23.46 10.29 -12.09
C SER A 215 24.49 11.22 -12.76
N GLY A 216 24.88 12.27 -12.05
CA GLY A 216 25.83 13.26 -12.52
C GLY A 216 26.77 13.62 -11.39
N SER A 217 28.00 13.10 -11.47
CA SER A 217 29.09 13.43 -10.55
C SER A 217 29.26 14.95 -10.48
N GLY A 218 28.83 15.54 -9.37
CA GLY A 218 28.86 16.98 -9.13
C GLY A 218 29.14 17.24 -7.65
N SER A 219 30.40 17.50 -7.34
CA SER A 219 30.85 17.84 -5.99
C SER A 219 30.36 19.24 -5.63
N GLY A 220 29.33 19.32 -4.79
CA GLY A 220 28.81 20.55 -4.21
C GLY A 220 28.91 20.47 -2.69
N SER A 221 29.78 21.29 -2.10
CA SER A 221 30.02 21.35 -0.66
C SER A 221 28.95 22.20 0.04
N GLY A 222 28.21 21.59 0.96
CA GLY A 222 27.27 22.26 1.87
C GLY A 222 26.42 21.26 2.66
N SER A 223 26.54 21.30 4.00
CA SER A 223 25.91 20.44 5.03
C SER A 223 26.38 18.98 5.11
N THR A 224 26.87 18.61 6.29
CA THR A 224 27.52 17.33 6.66
C THR A 224 26.55 16.18 6.94
N GLU A 225 25.43 16.10 6.22
CA GLU A 225 24.55 14.92 6.28
C GLU A 225 24.86 14.04 5.07
N SER A 226 25.17 12.78 5.35
CA SER A 226 25.35 11.79 4.28
C SER A 226 24.03 11.69 3.51
N PRO A 227 24.04 11.77 2.17
CA PRO A 227 22.82 11.71 1.39
C PRO A 227 22.10 10.38 1.66
N ALA A 228 20.77 10.43 1.75
CA ALA A 228 19.94 9.24 1.89
C ALA A 228 20.25 8.23 0.76
N PRO A 229 20.22 6.92 1.04
CA PRO A 229 20.45 5.90 0.01
C PRO A 229 19.44 6.03 -1.14
N SER A 230 19.81 5.57 -2.34
CA SER A 230 18.87 5.59 -3.48
C SER A 230 17.84 4.48 -3.32
N ALA A 231 16.56 4.81 -3.53
CA ALA A 231 15.50 3.81 -3.59
C ALA A 231 15.58 2.96 -4.88
N SER A 232 15.03 1.76 -4.84
CA SER A 232 15.04 0.71 -5.86
C SER A 232 13.81 -0.19 -5.66
N ALA A 233 13.02 -0.37 -6.72
CA ALA A 233 11.89 -1.29 -6.70
C ALA A 233 12.36 -2.75 -6.69
N PRO A 234 11.56 -3.69 -6.12
CA PRO A 234 11.87 -5.11 -6.19
C PRO A 234 11.81 -5.62 -7.64
N SER A 235 12.64 -6.60 -7.97
CA SER A 235 12.55 -7.30 -9.25
C SER A 235 11.35 -8.25 -9.28
N GLU A 236 10.90 -8.64 -10.48
CA GLU A 236 9.85 -9.66 -10.62
C GLU A 236 10.30 -11.01 -10.01
N GLU A 237 11.57 -11.39 -10.16
CA GLU A 237 12.15 -12.58 -9.54
C GLU A 237 12.06 -12.54 -8.01
N GLN A 238 12.36 -11.39 -7.38
CA GLN A 238 12.21 -11.22 -5.93
C GLN A 238 10.74 -11.38 -5.50
N ILE A 239 9.82 -10.79 -6.26
CA ILE A 239 8.37 -10.90 -6.00
C ILE A 239 7.92 -12.37 -6.10
N GLU A 240 8.35 -13.10 -7.13
CA GLU A 240 8.04 -14.52 -7.31
C GLU A 240 8.61 -15.37 -6.16
N GLU A 241 9.86 -15.17 -5.76
CA GLU A 241 10.50 -15.92 -4.67
C GLU A 241 9.86 -15.66 -3.30
N GLY A 242 9.35 -14.45 -3.06
CA GLY A 242 8.71 -14.11 -1.79
C GLY A 242 7.22 -14.42 -1.73
N ALA A 243 6.58 -14.83 -2.84
CA ALA A 243 5.14 -15.01 -2.91
C ALA A 243 4.62 -16.04 -1.90
N ASP A 244 5.34 -17.16 -1.71
CA ASP A 244 4.97 -18.23 -0.78
C ASP A 244 5.07 -17.83 0.71
N LYS A 245 5.70 -16.68 1.00
CA LYS A 245 5.87 -16.16 2.37
C LYS A 245 4.86 -15.07 2.71
N SER A 246 4.16 -14.52 1.72
CA SER A 246 3.15 -13.48 1.94
C SER A 246 1.88 -14.09 2.51
N THR A 247 1.25 -13.39 3.46
CA THR A 247 -0.12 -13.72 3.89
C THR A 247 -1.19 -12.98 3.07
N VAL A 248 -0.74 -12.14 2.14
CA VAL A 248 -1.55 -11.34 1.22
C VAL A 248 -1.43 -11.91 -0.19
N GLU A 249 -2.57 -12.18 -0.84
CA GLU A 249 -2.60 -12.79 -2.18
C GLU A 249 -1.88 -11.92 -3.23
N HIS A 250 -1.00 -12.54 -4.03
CA HIS A 250 -0.32 -11.91 -5.16
C HIS A 250 -0.98 -12.19 -6.51
N GLY A 251 -1.92 -13.15 -6.58
CA GLY A 251 -2.71 -13.45 -7.77
C GLY A 251 -4.16 -13.03 -7.55
N GLY A 252 -4.72 -12.22 -8.43
CA GLY A 252 -6.12 -11.76 -8.37
C GLY A 252 -7.18 -12.85 -8.60
N HIS A 253 -6.95 -14.07 -8.13
CA HIS A 253 -7.90 -15.16 -8.12
C HIS A 253 -8.06 -15.59 -6.68
N GLY A 254 -9.13 -15.12 -6.02
CA GLY A 254 -9.54 -15.65 -4.73
C GLY A 254 -9.85 -17.12 -4.89
N ASP A 255 -8.85 -17.96 -4.63
CA ASP A 255 -9.06 -19.30 -4.12
C ASP A 255 -9.80 -19.18 -2.79
N GLN A 256 -10.75 -20.08 -2.58
CA GLN A 256 -11.81 -19.94 -1.58
C GLN A 256 -11.34 -20.18 -0.14
N ASP A 257 -10.15 -19.70 0.22
CA ASP A 257 -9.58 -19.88 1.54
C ASP A 257 -9.92 -18.67 2.42
N ALA A 258 -10.92 -18.88 3.28
CA ALA A 258 -11.48 -17.89 4.21
C ALA A 258 -10.49 -17.41 5.31
N SER A 259 -9.20 -17.72 5.21
CA SER A 259 -8.17 -17.34 6.19
C SER A 259 -7.46 -16.02 5.88
N THR A 260 -7.78 -15.33 4.79
CA THR A 260 -7.10 -14.08 4.35
C THR A 260 -7.72 -12.79 4.93
N SER A 261 -8.66 -12.91 5.87
CA SER A 261 -9.17 -11.77 6.62
C SER A 261 -8.26 -11.55 7.84
N ALA A 262 -7.46 -10.48 7.80
CA ALA A 262 -6.87 -9.88 8.99
C ALA A 262 -8.00 -9.28 9.85
N GLU A 263 -8.82 -10.13 10.47
CA GLU A 263 -9.72 -9.69 11.53
C GLU A 263 -8.93 -9.61 12.86
N PRO A 264 -9.17 -8.58 13.68
CA PRO A 264 -8.54 -8.47 14.98
C PRO A 264 -9.10 -9.55 15.90
N THR A 265 -8.23 -10.42 16.39
CA THR A 265 -8.57 -11.32 17.50
C THR A 265 -8.97 -10.46 18.71
N THR A 266 -10.27 -10.37 18.98
CA THR A 266 -10.76 -9.85 20.25
C THR A 266 -10.50 -10.91 21.33
N ALA A 267 -10.07 -10.43 22.50
CA ALA A 267 -9.54 -11.20 23.63
C ALA A 267 -10.45 -12.35 24.12
#